data_AF-C6HPL5-F1
#
_entry.id   AF-C6HPL5-F1
#
_cell.length_a   1.000
_cell.length_b   1.000
_cell.length_c   1.000
_cell.angle_alpha   90.00
_cell.angle_beta   90.00
_cell.angle_gamma   90.00
#
_symmetry.space_group_name_H-M   'P 1'
#
loop_
_entity.id
_entity.type
_entity.pdbx_description
1 polymer ?
#
loop_
_entity_poly.entity_id
_entity_poly.type
_entity_poly.pdbx_seq_one_letter_code
_entity_poly.pdbx_strand_id
1 'polypeptide(L)'
;MHPENQKVRKVQQRLFSLALIHPGYSAPYTSRERKALLKITVSIRAHKHLMDPPSTDLPKPPVPYVEGWVFSVQSHIPPPPTPVTKDCCRNFQAGRVERRQLLPVERCLRHPPLPGNMEPRTIDLKVLDLLQVGDACNAQVFTVQILEVRPDPQYFQSNRKLVAKIYDPLYFSDEEGFLNPFHCVDKHYTHEAHAYNVLSKSHGGRVPRFYGSYSLNIPVDRSEMRTVRLILMEYIPGISMQQANPEKFSRLARQEIMKSVINFESQLYEQDILLTDLHPRNVIMMEKSSFDPRQDLLFLDFAGALFGRRRDDPVTIESNLFLGRYISPLLRWNKTMAMQFNDWIDWDWQPWIEAEYAHTAATITPEMQDTYC
;
A
#
# COMPACT_ATOMS: atom_id res chain seq x y z
N MET A 1 -5.14 26.38 15.82
CA MET A 1 -6.10 26.26 14.69
C MET A 1 -6.93 27.54 14.64
N HIS A 2 -7.00 28.22 13.49
CA HIS A 2 -7.65 29.54 13.36
C HIS A 2 -9.20 29.41 13.29
N PRO A 3 -9.97 30.21 14.06
CA PRO A 3 -11.45 30.17 14.10
C PRO A 3 -12.17 30.45 12.77
N GLU A 4 -11.49 31.05 11.78
CA GLU A 4 -12.07 31.41 10.49
C GLU A 4 -12.36 30.18 9.60
N ASN A 5 -11.58 29.10 9.74
CA ASN A 5 -11.76 27.89 8.92
C ASN A 5 -13.05 27.12 9.26
N GLN A 6 -13.57 27.27 10.48
CA GLN A 6 -14.80 26.60 10.90
C GLN A 6 -16.06 27.30 10.35
N LYS A 7 -16.01 28.62 10.17
CA LYS A 7 -17.11 29.39 9.55
C LYS A 7 -17.24 29.09 8.05
N VAL A 8 -16.12 28.93 7.35
CA VAL A 8 -16.10 28.61 5.91
C VAL A 8 -16.69 27.22 5.66
N ARG A 9 -16.35 26.21 6.48
CA ARG A 9 -16.91 24.85 6.38
C ARG A 9 -18.44 24.81 6.62
N LYS A 10 -18.95 25.55 7.61
CA LYS A 10 -20.40 25.61 7.88
C LYS A 10 -21.20 26.28 6.75
N VAL A 11 -20.61 27.26 6.07
CA VAL A 11 -21.23 27.92 4.90
C VAL A 11 -21.19 27.01 3.67
N GLN A 12 -20.09 26.28 3.45
CA GLN A 12 -19.98 25.30 2.37
C GLN A 12 -20.98 24.14 2.51
N GLN A 13 -21.16 23.59 3.71
CA GLN A 13 -22.17 22.55 3.96
C GLN A 13 -23.61 23.04 3.72
N ARG A 14 -23.94 24.26 4.13
CA ARG A 14 -25.28 24.84 3.87
C ARG A 14 -25.55 25.07 2.38
N LEU A 15 -24.55 25.51 1.62
CA LEU A 15 -24.72 25.76 0.18
C LEU A 15 -24.75 24.46 -0.65
N PHE A 16 -23.99 23.43 -0.25
CA PHE A 16 -24.08 22.10 -0.87
C PHE A 16 -25.46 21.47 -0.66
N SER A 17 -26.05 21.68 0.51
CA SER A 17 -27.41 21.21 0.84
C SER A 17 -28.48 21.89 -0.02
N LEU A 18 -28.30 23.17 -0.39
CA LEU A 18 -29.25 23.93 -1.21
C LEU A 18 -29.14 23.60 -2.70
N ALA A 19 -27.94 23.24 -3.20
CA ALA A 19 -27.72 22.93 -4.61
C ALA A 19 -28.24 21.55 -5.04
N LEU A 20 -28.42 20.62 -4.09
CA LEU A 20 -28.88 19.25 -4.38
C LEU A 20 -30.41 19.08 -4.35
N ILE A 21 -31.17 20.08 -3.90
CA ILE A 21 -32.62 19.92 -3.63
C ILE A 21 -33.51 20.36 -4.80
N HIS A 22 -33.08 21.19 -5.76
CA HIS A 22 -33.92 21.56 -6.92
C HIS A 22 -33.13 21.95 -8.18
N PRO A 23 -32.97 21.05 -9.17
CA PRO A 23 -32.52 21.43 -10.50
C PRO A 23 -33.73 21.94 -11.29
N GLY A 24 -34.07 23.24 -11.16
CA GLY A 24 -35.14 23.82 -11.98
C GLY A 24 -35.77 25.13 -11.53
N TYR A 25 -35.35 25.75 -10.41
CA TYR A 25 -35.93 27.02 -9.96
C TYR A 25 -34.99 28.20 -10.23
N SER A 26 -35.34 29.04 -11.21
CA SER A 26 -34.72 30.35 -11.43
C SER A 26 -35.28 31.38 -10.44
N ALA A 27 -34.74 31.41 -9.22
CA ALA A 27 -34.94 32.54 -8.31
C ALA A 27 -33.80 33.57 -8.52
N PRO A 28 -34.07 34.88 -8.61
CA PRO A 28 -33.03 35.88 -8.77
C PRO A 28 -32.24 36.01 -7.45
N TYR A 29 -30.99 35.53 -7.43
CA TYR A 29 -30.07 35.71 -6.29
C TYR A 29 -30.00 37.18 -5.89
N THR A 30 -30.18 37.43 -4.59
CA THR A 30 -30.02 38.76 -3.99
C THR A 30 -28.59 39.26 -4.16
N SER A 31 -28.40 40.59 -4.15
CA SER A 31 -27.06 41.21 -4.26
C SER A 31 -26.05 40.65 -3.24
N ARG A 32 -26.53 40.24 -2.07
CA ARG A 32 -25.72 39.65 -0.99
C ARG A 32 -25.22 38.23 -1.33
N GLU A 33 -26.05 37.42 -1.98
CA GLU A 33 -25.72 36.06 -2.40
C GLU A 33 -24.76 36.06 -3.60
N ARG A 34 -24.91 36.99 -4.55
CA ARG A 34 -23.95 37.17 -5.64
C ARG A 34 -22.57 37.58 -5.13
N LYS A 35 -22.51 38.45 -4.11
CA LYS A 35 -21.24 38.85 -3.47
C LYS A 35 -20.60 37.70 -2.69
N ALA A 36 -21.40 36.81 -2.09
CA ALA A 36 -20.90 35.61 -1.42
C ALA A 36 -20.38 34.58 -2.42
N LEU A 37 -21.10 34.33 -3.52
CA LEU A 37 -20.65 33.48 -4.62
C LEU A 37 -19.37 34.01 -5.25
N LEU A 38 -19.27 35.32 -5.53
CA LEU A 38 -18.05 35.93 -6.07
C LEU A 38 -16.85 35.79 -5.11
N LYS A 39 -17.07 35.95 -3.80
CA LYS A 39 -16.03 35.69 -2.78
C LYS A 39 -15.61 34.22 -2.73
N ILE A 40 -16.54 33.29 -2.88
CA ILE A 40 -16.25 31.85 -2.96
C ILE A 40 -15.47 31.54 -4.25
N THR A 41 -15.87 32.07 -5.40
CA THR A 41 -15.16 31.87 -6.67
C THR A 41 -13.76 32.47 -6.65
N VAL A 42 -13.57 33.65 -6.05
CA VAL A 42 -12.25 34.27 -5.83
C VAL A 42 -11.42 33.47 -4.83
N SER A 43 -12.02 32.95 -3.76
CA SER A 43 -11.34 32.08 -2.79
C SER A 43 -10.93 30.74 -3.39
N ILE A 44 -11.75 30.13 -4.24
CA ILE A 44 -11.43 28.91 -5.00
C ILE A 44 -10.34 29.19 -6.05
N ARG A 45 -10.38 30.32 -6.75
CA ARG A 45 -9.29 30.75 -7.66
C ARG A 45 -7.99 31.02 -6.92
N ALA A 46 -8.05 31.59 -5.71
CA ALA A 46 -6.88 31.79 -4.86
C ALA A 46 -6.35 30.46 -4.29
N HIS A 47 -7.23 29.47 -4.02
CA HIS A 47 -6.83 28.12 -3.60
C HIS A 47 -6.22 27.28 -4.72
N LYS A 48 -6.61 27.52 -6.00
CA LYS A 48 -5.95 26.91 -7.16
C LYS A 48 -4.48 27.32 -7.33
N HIS A 49 -4.06 28.41 -6.70
CA HIS A 49 -2.64 28.81 -6.65
C HIS A 49 -1.85 28.21 -5.47
N LEU A 50 -2.49 27.39 -4.62
CA LEU A 50 -1.85 26.86 -3.40
C LEU A 50 -1.47 25.37 -3.45
N MET A 51 -1.95 24.62 -4.45
CA MET A 51 -1.65 23.20 -4.62
C MET A 51 -0.76 22.99 -5.84
N ASP A 52 0.24 22.11 -5.71
CA ASP A 52 1.08 21.74 -6.85
C ASP A 52 0.24 20.93 -7.85
N PRO A 53 0.56 20.96 -9.15
CA PRO A 53 -0.16 20.16 -10.12
C PRO A 53 -0.06 18.67 -9.74
N PRO A 54 -1.13 17.87 -9.95
CA PRO A 54 -1.10 16.42 -9.78
C PRO A 54 0.10 15.79 -10.47
N SER A 55 0.61 14.69 -9.91
CA SER A 55 1.73 13.93 -10.51
C SER A 55 1.45 13.56 -11.97
N THR A 56 0.19 13.24 -12.29
CA THR A 56 -0.28 12.86 -13.64
C THR A 56 -0.17 13.96 -14.68
N ASP A 57 -0.09 15.22 -14.25
CA ASP A 57 -0.05 16.37 -15.15
C ASP A 57 1.40 16.79 -15.45
N LEU A 58 2.38 16.15 -14.81
CA LEU A 58 3.80 16.43 -15.05
C LEU A 58 4.28 15.75 -16.33
N PRO A 59 5.21 16.38 -17.07
CA PRO A 59 5.77 15.79 -18.27
C PRO A 59 6.64 14.57 -17.91
N LYS A 60 6.13 13.38 -18.21
CA LYS A 60 6.82 12.09 -18.00
C LYS A 60 6.94 11.34 -19.33
N PRO A 61 7.99 10.53 -19.52
CA PRO A 61 8.03 9.60 -20.63
C PRO A 61 6.93 8.54 -20.49
N PRO A 62 6.52 7.89 -21.60
CA PRO A 62 5.58 6.78 -21.56
C PRO A 62 6.02 5.69 -20.59
N VAL A 63 5.06 5.08 -19.90
CA VAL A 63 5.33 3.97 -18.98
C VAL A 63 5.99 2.81 -19.77
N PRO A 64 7.20 2.35 -19.40
CA PRO A 64 7.95 1.39 -20.21
C PRO A 64 7.47 -0.05 -20.04
N TYR A 65 6.63 -0.32 -19.04
CA TYR A 65 6.15 -1.65 -18.68
C TYR A 65 5.00 -2.10 -19.60
N VAL A 66 5.35 -2.70 -20.74
CA VAL A 66 4.38 -3.19 -21.73
C VAL A 66 4.52 -4.68 -21.94
N GLU A 67 3.43 -5.33 -22.36
CA GLU A 67 3.44 -6.76 -22.68
C GLU A 67 4.48 -7.10 -23.75
N GLY A 68 5.18 -8.21 -23.56
CA GLY A 68 6.26 -8.64 -24.44
C GLY A 68 7.60 -7.92 -24.22
N TRP A 69 7.66 -6.87 -23.39
CA TRP A 69 8.93 -6.20 -23.06
C TRP A 69 9.89 -7.17 -22.38
N VAL A 70 11.15 -7.17 -22.84
CA VAL A 70 12.23 -7.99 -22.30
C VAL A 70 13.26 -7.08 -21.64
N PHE A 71 13.64 -7.42 -20.42
CA PHE A 71 14.59 -6.64 -19.64
C PHE A 71 15.42 -7.54 -18.72
N SER A 72 16.64 -7.09 -18.41
CA SER A 72 17.55 -7.77 -17.50
C SER A 72 17.53 -7.09 -16.14
N VAL A 73 17.43 -7.90 -15.09
CA VAL A 73 17.50 -7.44 -13.70
C VAL A 73 18.70 -8.08 -13.01
N GLN A 74 19.32 -7.35 -12.08
CA GLN A 74 20.44 -7.85 -11.29
C GLN A 74 20.01 -8.06 -9.84
N SER A 75 20.38 -9.20 -9.26
CA SER A 75 20.06 -9.53 -7.86
C SER A 75 20.63 -8.48 -6.92
N HIS A 76 19.84 -8.13 -5.91
CA HIS A 76 20.14 -7.08 -4.97
C HIS A 76 19.70 -7.50 -3.58
N ILE A 77 20.62 -7.38 -2.61
CA ILE A 77 20.29 -7.50 -1.20
C ILE A 77 19.86 -6.12 -0.72
N PRO A 78 18.58 -5.91 -0.36
CA PRO A 78 18.11 -4.64 0.16
C PRO A 78 18.88 -4.22 1.42
N PRO A 79 19.05 -2.91 1.67
CA PRO A 79 19.46 -2.45 2.99
C PRO A 79 18.37 -2.79 4.04
N PRO A 80 18.67 -2.66 5.34
CA PRO A 80 17.65 -2.78 6.39
C PRO A 80 16.44 -1.86 6.14
N PRO A 81 15.24 -2.20 6.66
CA PRO A 81 14.07 -1.32 6.61
C PRO A 81 14.40 0.10 7.05
N THR A 82 13.96 1.08 6.25
CA THR A 82 14.14 2.49 6.62
C THR A 82 13.33 2.82 7.88
N PRO A 83 13.80 3.72 8.76
CA PRO A 83 13.00 4.15 9.91
C PRO A 83 11.64 4.71 9.48
N VAL A 84 10.56 4.30 10.15
CA VAL A 84 9.20 4.80 9.91
C VAL A 84 8.82 5.75 11.02
N THR A 85 9.08 7.03 10.81
CA THR A 85 8.61 8.11 11.69
C THR A 85 7.35 8.77 11.15
N LYS A 86 6.70 9.58 11.99
CA LYS A 86 5.69 10.53 11.56
C LYS A 86 6.30 11.43 10.48
N ASP A 87 5.59 11.56 9.36
CA ASP A 87 6.01 12.35 8.21
C ASP A 87 7.26 11.84 7.45
N CYS A 88 7.71 10.58 7.65
CA CYS A 88 8.89 10.04 6.95
C CYS A 88 8.82 10.11 5.42
N CYS A 89 7.62 9.97 4.86
CA CYS A 89 7.32 10.07 3.44
C CYS A 89 6.87 11.47 3.01
N ARG A 90 6.78 12.44 3.92
CA ARG A 90 6.27 13.78 3.62
C ARG A 90 7.29 14.56 2.80
N ASN A 91 6.80 15.23 1.76
CA ASN A 91 7.61 16.14 0.97
C ASN A 91 7.66 17.52 1.63
N PHE A 92 8.74 17.79 2.34
CA PHE A 92 8.97 19.08 2.98
C PHE A 92 9.33 20.17 1.95
N GLN A 93 9.41 21.42 2.42
CA GLN A 93 9.58 22.61 1.57
C GLN A 93 10.69 22.47 0.51
N ALA A 94 11.84 21.91 0.87
CA ALA A 94 12.95 21.72 -0.07
C ALA A 94 12.58 20.79 -1.24
N GLY A 95 11.97 19.63 -0.96
CA GLY A 95 11.56 18.70 -2.02
C GLY A 95 10.34 19.19 -2.80
N ARG A 96 9.49 20.03 -2.22
CA ARG A 96 8.42 20.75 -2.95
C ARG A 96 8.99 21.77 -3.94
N VAL A 97 10.02 22.51 -3.52
CA VAL A 97 10.72 23.47 -4.39
C VAL A 97 11.43 22.73 -5.51
N GLU A 98 12.16 21.66 -5.21
CA GLU A 98 12.80 20.82 -6.22
C GLU A 98 11.78 20.28 -7.23
N ARG A 99 10.65 19.76 -6.75
CA ARG A 99 9.55 19.26 -7.59
C ARG A 99 9.02 20.30 -8.58
N ARG A 100 9.03 21.58 -8.22
CA ARG A 100 8.58 22.67 -9.12
C ARG A 100 9.64 23.10 -10.12
N GLN A 101 10.91 22.87 -9.81
CA GLN A 101 12.05 23.35 -10.58
C GLN A 101 12.60 22.31 -11.55
N LEU A 102 12.51 21.03 -11.21
CA LEU A 102 13.07 19.92 -11.98
C LEU A 102 11.98 19.08 -12.62
N LEU A 103 12.27 18.55 -13.81
CA LEU A 103 11.43 17.55 -14.45
C LEU A 103 11.43 16.25 -13.63
N PRO A 104 10.33 15.46 -13.66
CA PRO A 104 10.24 14.20 -12.90
C PRO A 104 11.42 13.25 -13.13
N VAL A 105 11.90 13.17 -14.38
CA VAL A 105 13.03 12.33 -14.78
C VAL A 105 14.36 12.82 -14.17
N GLU A 106 14.62 14.13 -14.20
CA GLU A 106 15.82 14.71 -13.61
C GLU A 106 15.89 14.45 -12.10
N ARG A 107 14.72 14.48 -11.42
CA ARG A 107 14.63 14.10 -10.01
C ARG A 107 14.97 12.63 -9.80
N CYS A 108 14.54 11.73 -10.68
CA CYS A 108 14.89 10.30 -10.59
C CYS A 108 16.39 10.05 -10.78
N LEU A 109 17.06 10.83 -11.63
CA LEU A 109 18.52 10.75 -11.82
C LEU A 109 19.27 11.31 -10.59
N ARG A 110 18.74 12.36 -9.96
CA ARG A 110 19.33 12.98 -8.76
C ARG A 110 19.12 12.16 -7.48
N HIS A 111 18.05 11.39 -7.41
CA HIS A 111 17.66 10.58 -6.24
C HIS A 111 17.63 9.09 -6.61
N PRO A 112 18.80 8.45 -6.82
CA PRO A 112 18.84 7.01 -7.03
C PRO A 112 18.31 6.28 -5.80
N PRO A 113 17.74 5.06 -5.96
CA PRO A 113 17.25 4.28 -4.83
C PRO A 113 18.33 4.01 -3.78
N LEU A 114 17.93 3.77 -2.53
CA LEU A 114 18.87 3.47 -1.45
C LEU A 114 19.89 2.39 -1.84
N PRO A 115 21.18 2.56 -1.45
CA PRO A 115 22.19 1.57 -1.75
C PRO A 115 21.92 0.27 -0.98
N GLY A 116 22.35 -0.84 -1.58
CA GLY A 116 22.42 -2.15 -0.96
C GLY A 116 23.51 -2.95 -1.66
N ASN A 117 23.49 -4.27 -1.54
CA ASN A 117 24.55 -5.09 -2.12
C ASN A 117 24.08 -5.70 -3.44
N MET A 118 24.75 -5.33 -4.53
CA MET A 118 24.53 -5.95 -5.83
C MET A 118 25.19 -7.33 -5.86
N GLU A 119 24.43 -8.34 -6.25
CA GLU A 119 24.93 -9.69 -6.45
C GLU A 119 25.24 -9.95 -7.92
N PRO A 120 26.12 -10.91 -8.25
CA PRO A 120 26.49 -11.19 -9.64
C PRO A 120 25.36 -11.84 -10.45
N ARG A 121 24.29 -12.32 -9.80
CA ARG A 121 23.19 -12.99 -10.50
C ARG A 121 22.38 -11.98 -11.31
N THR A 122 22.16 -12.29 -12.59
CA THR A 122 21.26 -11.56 -13.48
C THR A 122 20.16 -12.47 -14.01
N ILE A 123 18.99 -11.89 -14.26
CA ILE A 123 17.82 -12.61 -14.78
C ILE A 123 17.23 -11.81 -15.93
N ASP A 124 17.00 -12.47 -17.06
CA ASP A 124 16.26 -11.90 -18.18
C ASP A 124 14.79 -12.28 -18.04
N LEU A 125 13.93 -11.26 -18.03
CA LEU A 125 12.51 -11.37 -17.80
C LEU A 125 11.74 -10.86 -19.02
N LYS A 126 10.62 -11.52 -19.32
CA LYS A 126 9.64 -11.06 -20.31
C LYS A 126 8.31 -10.74 -19.65
N VAL A 127 7.77 -9.55 -19.87
CA VAL A 127 6.43 -9.18 -19.41
C VAL A 127 5.38 -10.00 -20.15
N LEU A 128 4.47 -10.62 -19.39
CA LEU A 128 3.35 -11.40 -19.93
C LEU A 128 2.04 -10.59 -19.89
N ASP A 129 1.53 -10.32 -18.68
CA ASP A 129 0.26 -9.61 -18.46
C ASP A 129 0.45 -8.46 -17.46
N LEU A 130 -0.23 -7.33 -17.69
CA LEU A 130 -0.21 -6.17 -16.79
C LEU A 130 -1.28 -6.31 -15.69
N LEU A 131 -0.88 -6.26 -14.41
CA LEU A 131 -1.82 -6.38 -13.28
C LEU A 131 -2.21 -5.00 -12.73
N GLN A 132 -1.22 -4.13 -12.52
CA GLN A 132 -1.39 -2.75 -12.08
C GLN A 132 -0.21 -1.93 -12.60
N VAL A 133 -0.38 -1.27 -13.74
CA VAL A 133 0.66 -0.48 -14.40
C VAL A 133 0.06 0.83 -14.86
N GLY A 134 0.79 1.92 -14.66
CA GLY A 134 0.35 3.25 -15.08
C GLY A 134 0.94 4.36 -14.24
N ASP A 135 0.66 5.59 -14.68
CA ASP A 135 0.93 6.76 -13.87
C ASP A 135 0.00 6.81 -12.64
N ALA A 136 0.48 7.44 -11.56
CA ALA A 136 -0.14 7.44 -10.24
C ALA A 136 -0.34 6.06 -9.61
N CYS A 137 0.41 5.03 -10.04
CA CYS A 137 0.48 3.74 -9.35
C CYS A 137 1.68 3.72 -8.40
N ASN A 138 1.44 3.43 -7.11
CA ASN A 138 2.49 3.41 -6.08
C ASN A 138 3.58 2.36 -6.33
N ALA A 139 3.24 1.30 -7.05
CA ALA A 139 4.16 0.31 -7.61
C ALA A 139 3.59 -0.19 -8.94
N GLN A 140 4.46 -0.70 -9.80
CA GLN A 140 4.11 -1.26 -11.10
C GLN A 140 4.15 -2.78 -10.98
N VAL A 141 3.00 -3.44 -11.16
CA VAL A 141 2.82 -4.86 -10.90
C VAL A 141 2.40 -5.54 -12.19
N PHE A 142 3.13 -6.57 -12.59
CA PHE A 142 2.83 -7.35 -13.78
C PHE A 142 3.41 -8.75 -13.67
N THR A 143 2.93 -9.65 -14.51
CA THR A 143 3.44 -11.01 -14.55
C THR A 143 4.59 -11.12 -15.53
N VAL A 144 5.55 -11.99 -15.22
CA VAL A 144 6.76 -12.19 -16.02
C VAL A 144 7.07 -13.66 -16.21
N GLN A 145 7.73 -13.99 -17.32
CA GLN A 145 8.39 -15.26 -17.56
C GLN A 145 9.90 -15.07 -17.43
N ILE A 146 10.56 -16.02 -16.77
CA ILE A 146 12.03 -16.09 -16.77
C ILE A 146 12.50 -16.69 -18.09
N LEU A 147 13.34 -15.94 -18.81
CA LEU A 147 13.97 -16.38 -20.05
C LEU A 147 15.34 -17.01 -19.78
N GLU A 148 16.16 -16.35 -18.98
CA GLU A 148 17.54 -16.76 -18.70
C GLU A 148 17.96 -16.33 -17.30
N VAL A 149 18.82 -17.13 -16.66
CA VAL A 149 19.44 -16.82 -15.38
C VAL A 149 20.94 -17.03 -15.52
N ARG A 150 21.72 -16.04 -15.14
CA ARG A 150 23.19 -16.08 -15.18
C ARG A 150 23.76 -15.75 -13.80
N PRO A 151 24.85 -16.41 -13.35
CA PRO A 151 25.57 -17.49 -14.02
C PRO A 151 25.00 -18.89 -13.77
N ASP A 152 23.87 -19.00 -13.04
CA ASP A 152 23.29 -20.29 -12.62
C ASP A 152 21.91 -20.54 -13.27
N PRO A 153 21.87 -21.18 -14.45
CA PRO A 153 20.63 -21.48 -15.16
C PRO A 153 19.68 -22.42 -14.41
N GLN A 154 20.17 -23.18 -13.41
CA GLN A 154 19.35 -24.16 -12.69
C GLN A 154 18.61 -23.55 -11.49
N TYR A 155 18.95 -22.32 -11.11
CA TYR A 155 18.37 -21.62 -9.96
C TYR A 155 16.84 -21.46 -10.07
N PHE A 156 16.32 -21.33 -11.28
CA PHE A 156 14.89 -21.33 -11.56
C PHE A 156 14.52 -22.48 -12.50
N GLN A 157 13.38 -23.11 -12.24
CA GLN A 157 12.74 -23.94 -13.26
C GLN A 157 12.24 -23.03 -14.38
N SER A 158 12.77 -23.24 -15.59
CA SER A 158 12.41 -22.48 -16.79
C SER A 158 10.90 -22.55 -17.07
N ASN A 159 10.33 -21.48 -17.64
CA ASN A 159 8.90 -21.30 -17.94
C ASN A 159 7.96 -21.04 -16.75
N ARG A 160 8.47 -20.72 -15.56
CA ARG A 160 7.60 -20.31 -14.45
C ARG A 160 7.08 -18.88 -14.65
N LYS A 161 5.75 -18.70 -14.54
CA LYS A 161 5.08 -17.40 -14.44
C LYS A 161 5.26 -16.86 -13.02
N LEU A 162 5.82 -15.67 -12.89
CA LEU A 162 6.04 -14.95 -11.64
C LEU A 162 5.34 -13.59 -11.67
N VAL A 163 5.28 -12.92 -10.52
CA VAL A 163 4.88 -11.51 -10.41
C VAL A 163 6.12 -10.67 -10.14
N ALA A 164 6.30 -9.62 -10.93
CA ALA A 164 7.25 -8.56 -10.68
C ALA A 164 6.50 -7.34 -10.11
N LYS A 165 6.97 -6.83 -8.97
CA LYS A 165 6.52 -5.55 -8.39
C LYS A 165 7.69 -4.58 -8.40
N ILE A 166 7.57 -3.52 -9.19
CA ILE A 166 8.60 -2.51 -9.40
C ILE A 166 8.22 -1.22 -8.66
N TYR A 167 9.16 -0.68 -7.90
CA TYR A 167 9.01 0.57 -7.18
C TYR A 167 9.67 1.69 -7.99
N ASP A 168 8.92 2.24 -8.94
CA ASP A 168 9.37 3.32 -9.81
C ASP A 168 8.83 4.68 -9.30
N PRO A 169 9.69 5.55 -8.73
CA PRO A 169 9.25 6.84 -8.20
C PRO A 169 8.74 7.79 -9.29
N LEU A 170 9.08 7.55 -10.57
CA LEU A 170 8.65 8.39 -11.70
C LEU A 170 7.14 8.37 -11.90
N TYR A 171 6.50 7.23 -11.63
CA TYR A 171 5.06 7.00 -11.83
C TYR A 171 4.27 6.94 -10.52
N PHE A 172 4.91 7.27 -9.40
CA PHE A 172 4.29 7.27 -8.09
C PHE A 172 3.29 8.42 -7.94
N SER A 173 2.16 8.16 -7.25
CA SER A 173 1.17 9.18 -6.91
C SER A 173 1.66 9.99 -5.71
N ASP A 174 2.11 11.22 -5.95
CA ASP A 174 2.70 12.05 -4.91
C ASP A 174 1.70 12.96 -4.16
N GLU A 175 0.40 12.75 -4.34
CA GLU A 175 -0.70 13.51 -3.71
C GLU A 175 -0.48 15.04 -3.84
N GLU A 176 -0.41 15.52 -5.08
CA GLU A 176 -0.15 16.95 -5.38
C GLU A 176 1.14 17.45 -4.70
N GLY A 177 2.17 16.61 -4.75
CA GLY A 177 3.46 16.84 -4.12
C GLY A 177 3.47 16.77 -2.60
N PHE A 178 2.41 16.33 -1.92
CA PHE A 178 2.42 16.11 -0.48
C PHE A 178 3.39 15.01 -0.05
N LEU A 179 3.51 13.94 -0.85
CA LEU A 179 4.41 12.82 -0.62
C LEU A 179 5.73 12.99 -1.39
N ASN A 180 6.82 12.52 -0.80
CA ASN A 180 8.10 12.40 -1.48
C ASN A 180 8.18 10.99 -2.09
N PRO A 181 8.05 10.85 -3.43
CA PRO A 181 7.99 9.54 -4.06
C PRO A 181 9.24 8.70 -3.79
N PHE A 182 10.43 9.30 -3.71
CA PHE A 182 11.69 8.60 -3.46
C PHE A 182 11.72 7.93 -2.09
N HIS A 183 11.35 8.67 -1.04
CA HIS A 183 11.26 8.12 0.32
C HIS A 183 10.17 7.04 0.42
N CYS A 184 9.04 7.24 -0.27
CA CYS A 184 7.95 6.26 -0.27
C CYS A 184 8.39 4.93 -0.88
N VAL A 185 8.98 4.97 -2.08
CA VAL A 185 9.40 3.75 -2.79
C VAL A 185 10.52 3.02 -2.06
N ASP A 186 11.48 3.75 -1.48
CA ASP A 186 12.55 3.15 -0.68
C ASP A 186 12.00 2.47 0.58
N LYS A 187 11.07 3.13 1.28
CA LYS A 187 10.36 2.53 2.41
C LYS A 187 9.61 1.27 1.97
N HIS A 188 8.77 1.36 0.95
CA HIS A 188 7.94 0.24 0.49
C HIS A 188 8.82 -0.97 0.09
N TYR A 189 9.86 -0.74 -0.69
CA TYR A 189 10.78 -1.78 -1.14
C TYR A 189 11.49 -2.46 0.04
N THR A 190 12.11 -1.69 0.93
CA THR A 190 12.91 -2.23 2.03
C THR A 190 12.06 -2.99 3.05
N HIS A 191 10.85 -2.50 3.36
CA HIS A 191 9.94 -3.17 4.29
C HIS A 191 9.34 -4.43 3.70
N GLU A 192 8.89 -4.39 2.45
CA GLU A 192 8.26 -5.54 1.82
C GLU A 192 9.28 -6.68 1.64
N ALA A 193 10.48 -6.38 1.15
CA ALA A 193 11.54 -7.38 1.02
C ALA A 193 11.97 -7.95 2.38
N HIS A 194 12.08 -7.12 3.42
CA HIS A 194 12.39 -7.60 4.77
C HIS A 194 11.28 -8.47 5.34
N ALA A 195 10.01 -8.07 5.16
CA ALA A 195 8.86 -8.86 5.61
C ALA A 195 8.85 -10.25 4.96
N TYR A 196 9.08 -10.34 3.64
CA TYR A 196 9.19 -11.64 2.98
C TYR A 196 10.32 -12.50 3.55
N ASN A 197 11.48 -11.92 3.89
CA ASN A 197 12.58 -12.66 4.51
C ASN A 197 12.21 -13.20 5.90
N VAL A 198 11.60 -12.37 6.76
CA VAL A 198 11.14 -12.76 8.09
C VAL A 198 10.06 -13.85 8.00
N LEU A 199 9.19 -13.78 6.99
CA LEU A 199 8.08 -14.71 6.76
C LEU A 199 8.45 -15.93 5.90
N SER A 200 9.74 -16.22 5.73
CA SER A 200 10.23 -17.35 4.93
C SER A 200 9.59 -18.70 5.27
N LYS A 201 9.29 -18.95 6.55
CA LYS A 201 8.61 -20.19 7.00
C LYS A 201 7.16 -20.31 6.51
N SER A 202 6.52 -19.20 6.14
CA SER A 202 5.14 -19.13 5.66
C SER A 202 5.03 -19.13 4.12
N HIS A 203 6.16 -19.16 3.41
CA HIS A 203 6.22 -19.13 1.94
C HIS A 203 5.58 -20.38 1.32
N GLY A 204 4.79 -20.17 0.27
CA GLY A 204 4.05 -21.23 -0.42
C GLY A 204 2.87 -21.79 0.37
N GLY A 205 2.59 -21.22 1.55
CA GLY A 205 1.36 -21.43 2.32
C GLY A 205 0.51 -20.17 2.26
N ARG A 206 0.46 -19.40 3.37
CA ARG A 206 -0.31 -18.15 3.48
C ARG A 206 0.40 -16.93 2.91
N VAL A 207 1.68 -17.03 2.60
CA VAL A 207 2.49 -15.97 1.98
C VAL A 207 3.06 -16.52 0.67
N PRO A 208 3.02 -15.77 -0.45
CA PRO A 208 3.64 -16.20 -1.69
C PRO A 208 5.12 -16.53 -1.50
N ARG A 209 5.64 -17.48 -2.28
CA ARG A 209 7.11 -17.66 -2.33
C ARG A 209 7.78 -16.40 -2.83
N PHE A 210 8.82 -15.99 -2.12
CA PHE A 210 9.68 -14.86 -2.49
C PHE A 210 10.89 -15.36 -3.28
N TYR A 211 11.10 -14.82 -4.48
CA TYR A 211 12.21 -15.18 -5.36
C TYR A 211 13.36 -14.18 -5.32
N GLY A 212 13.30 -13.24 -4.37
CA GLY A 212 14.37 -12.27 -4.12
C GLY A 212 14.04 -10.88 -4.62
N SER A 213 15.03 -10.01 -4.43
CA SER A 213 14.97 -8.60 -4.79
C SER A 213 16.01 -8.28 -5.85
N TYR A 214 15.68 -7.33 -6.73
CA TYR A 214 16.48 -7.04 -7.90
C TYR A 214 16.51 -5.53 -8.20
N SER A 215 17.45 -5.15 -9.05
CA SER A 215 17.59 -3.81 -9.61
C SER A 215 17.43 -3.86 -11.11
N LEU A 216 16.80 -2.81 -11.65
CA LEU A 216 16.60 -2.62 -13.07
C LEU A 216 17.05 -1.22 -13.45
N ASN A 217 17.88 -1.11 -14.49
CA ASN A 217 18.26 0.16 -15.08
C ASN A 217 17.36 0.42 -16.29
N ILE A 218 16.65 1.55 -16.29
CA ILE A 218 15.76 1.96 -17.37
C ILE A 218 16.39 3.14 -18.11
N PRO A 219 16.54 3.07 -19.45
CA PRO A 219 17.05 4.18 -20.23
C PRO A 219 16.17 5.41 -20.09
N VAL A 220 16.80 6.55 -19.82
CA VAL A 220 16.17 7.87 -19.89
C VAL A 220 16.45 8.47 -21.27
N ASP A 221 17.71 8.44 -21.66
CA ASP A 221 18.20 8.86 -22.98
C ASP A 221 19.35 7.95 -23.44
N ARG A 222 20.25 8.45 -24.31
CA ARG A 222 21.36 7.65 -24.84
C ARG A 222 22.50 7.39 -23.84
N SER A 223 22.61 8.18 -22.78
CA SER A 223 23.74 8.15 -21.83
C SER A 223 23.33 7.87 -20.40
N GLU A 224 22.11 8.26 -20.02
CA GLU A 224 21.64 8.17 -18.65
C GLU A 224 20.62 7.05 -18.47
N MET A 225 20.78 6.34 -17.36
CA MET A 225 19.88 5.28 -16.92
C MET A 225 19.40 5.64 -15.52
N ARG A 226 18.09 5.52 -15.29
CA ARG A 226 17.53 5.59 -13.94
C ARG A 226 17.41 4.18 -13.38
N THR A 227 17.86 3.97 -12.15
CA THR A 227 17.74 2.68 -11.47
C THR A 227 16.42 2.62 -10.70
N VAL A 228 15.74 1.47 -10.76
CA VAL A 228 14.58 1.15 -9.93
C VAL A 228 14.78 -0.17 -9.22
N ARG A 229 14.09 -0.35 -8.10
CA ARG A 229 14.09 -1.59 -7.33
C ARG A 229 12.85 -2.41 -7.66
N LEU A 230 12.97 -3.72 -7.58
CA LEU A 230 11.83 -4.62 -7.71
C LEU A 230 11.99 -5.88 -6.88
N ILE A 231 10.87 -6.56 -6.66
CA ILE A 231 10.85 -7.90 -6.09
C ILE A 231 10.15 -8.87 -7.03
N LEU A 232 10.59 -10.13 -6.99
CA LEU A 232 9.93 -11.24 -7.68
C LEU A 232 9.25 -12.14 -6.66
N MET A 233 7.97 -12.43 -6.90
CA MET A 233 7.17 -13.30 -6.05
C MET A 233 6.36 -14.30 -6.87
N GLU A 234 5.84 -15.31 -6.20
CA GLU A 234 4.97 -16.31 -6.80
C GLU A 234 3.71 -15.69 -7.38
N TYR A 235 3.38 -16.09 -8.61
CA TYR A 235 2.06 -15.80 -9.17
C TYR A 235 1.02 -16.72 -8.53
N ILE A 236 -0.02 -16.12 -7.95
CA ILE A 236 -1.11 -16.84 -7.31
C ILE A 236 -2.34 -16.80 -8.23
N PRO A 237 -2.79 -17.96 -8.77
CA PRO A 237 -4.03 -18.00 -9.53
C PRO A 237 -5.23 -17.82 -8.58
N GLY A 238 -6.01 -16.77 -8.82
CA GLY A 238 -7.13 -16.40 -7.97
C GLY A 238 -7.57 -14.96 -8.19
N ILE A 239 -8.49 -14.52 -7.33
CA ILE A 239 -9.00 -13.14 -7.29
C ILE A 239 -8.78 -12.55 -5.90
N SER A 240 -8.64 -11.23 -5.79
CA SER A 240 -8.59 -10.60 -4.46
C SER A 240 -9.96 -10.65 -3.78
N MET A 241 -9.99 -10.58 -2.46
CA MET A 241 -11.25 -10.43 -1.71
C MET A 241 -11.98 -9.14 -2.09
N GLN A 242 -11.29 -8.12 -2.60
CA GLN A 242 -11.96 -6.91 -3.12
C GLN A 242 -12.70 -7.18 -4.44
N GLN A 243 -12.22 -8.10 -5.27
CA GLN A 243 -12.82 -8.43 -6.56
C GLN A 243 -13.90 -9.51 -6.44
N ALA A 244 -13.82 -10.37 -5.42
CA ALA A 244 -14.82 -11.38 -5.16
C ALA A 244 -16.16 -10.74 -4.74
N ASN A 245 -17.27 -11.36 -5.12
CA ASN A 245 -18.59 -10.97 -4.62
C ASN A 245 -18.89 -11.72 -3.31
N PRO A 246 -18.93 -11.05 -2.14
CA PRO A 246 -19.18 -11.70 -0.86
C PRO A 246 -20.54 -12.40 -0.79
N GLU A 247 -21.56 -11.95 -1.54
CA GLU A 247 -22.90 -12.54 -1.56
C GLU A 247 -22.93 -13.97 -2.11
N LYS A 248 -21.91 -14.36 -2.87
CA LYS A 248 -21.76 -15.74 -3.37
C LYS A 248 -21.32 -16.73 -2.29
N PHE A 249 -20.95 -16.23 -1.11
CA PHE A 249 -20.49 -17.03 0.02
C PHE A 249 -21.55 -17.03 1.12
N SER A 250 -21.81 -18.21 1.70
CA SER A 250 -22.66 -18.31 2.88
C SER A 250 -22.07 -17.47 4.02
N ARG A 251 -22.92 -17.01 4.94
CA ARG A 251 -22.46 -16.26 6.12
C ARG A 251 -21.39 -17.04 6.90
N LEU A 252 -21.57 -18.35 7.07
CA LEU A 252 -20.59 -19.21 7.74
C LEU A 252 -19.23 -19.22 7.00
N ALA A 253 -19.24 -19.31 5.67
CA ALA A 253 -18.00 -19.24 4.89
C ALA A 253 -17.30 -17.88 5.03
N ARG A 254 -18.05 -16.78 5.03
CA ARG A 254 -17.50 -15.43 5.25
C ARG A 254 -16.93 -15.27 6.66
N GLN A 255 -17.58 -15.84 7.68
CA GLN A 255 -17.06 -15.87 9.05
C GLN A 255 -15.72 -16.64 9.12
N GLU A 256 -15.61 -17.79 8.46
CA GLU A 256 -14.35 -18.55 8.40
C GLU A 256 -13.24 -17.79 7.63
N ILE A 257 -13.58 -17.07 6.56
CA ILE A 257 -12.65 -16.17 5.86
C ILE A 257 -12.14 -15.09 6.82
N MET A 258 -13.04 -14.39 7.50
CA MET A 258 -12.66 -13.32 8.45
C MET A 258 -11.83 -13.87 9.61
N LYS A 259 -12.17 -15.04 10.15
CA LYS A 259 -11.38 -15.75 11.15
C LYS A 259 -9.98 -16.06 10.65
N SER A 260 -9.84 -16.48 9.39
CA SER A 260 -8.53 -16.75 8.78
C SER A 260 -7.68 -15.48 8.65
N VAL A 261 -8.29 -14.35 8.27
CA VAL A 261 -7.65 -13.02 8.23
C VAL A 261 -7.16 -12.60 9.62
N ILE A 262 -8.02 -12.68 10.64
CA ILE A 262 -7.67 -12.34 12.03
C ILE A 262 -6.53 -13.24 12.53
N ASN A 263 -6.61 -14.54 12.26
CA ASN A 263 -5.60 -15.50 12.71
C ASN A 263 -4.24 -15.24 12.06
N PHE A 264 -4.21 -14.92 10.77
CA PHE A 264 -2.96 -14.57 10.09
C PHE A 264 -2.38 -13.27 10.62
N GLU A 265 -3.18 -12.21 10.75
CA GLU A 265 -2.72 -10.93 11.31
C GLU A 265 -2.22 -11.11 12.76
N SER A 266 -2.92 -11.90 13.57
CA SER A 266 -2.54 -12.16 14.97
C SER A 266 -1.21 -12.92 15.08
N GLN A 267 -0.95 -13.85 14.17
CA GLN A 267 0.34 -14.55 14.09
C GLN A 267 1.49 -13.60 13.76
N LEU A 268 1.28 -12.65 12.85
CA LEU A 268 2.27 -11.63 12.54
C LEU A 268 2.46 -10.66 13.69
N TYR A 269 1.36 -10.26 14.33
CA TYR A 269 1.38 -9.40 15.49
C TYR A 269 2.24 -10.03 16.59
N GLU A 270 2.04 -11.31 16.91
CA GLU A 270 2.85 -12.06 17.87
C GLU A 270 4.35 -12.04 17.55
N GLN A 271 4.72 -12.02 16.27
CA GLN A 271 6.11 -11.89 15.77
C GLN A 271 6.60 -10.43 15.71
N ASP A 272 5.91 -9.51 16.39
CA ASP A 272 6.18 -8.09 16.45
C ASP A 272 6.01 -7.34 15.13
N ILE A 273 5.20 -7.87 14.21
CA ILE A 273 4.91 -7.26 12.92
C ILE A 273 3.48 -6.72 12.91
N LEU A 274 3.32 -5.42 12.72
CA LEU A 274 2.03 -4.78 12.51
C LEU A 274 1.81 -4.51 11.00
N LEU A 275 0.72 -5.04 10.46
CA LEU A 275 0.29 -4.75 9.08
C LEU A 275 -0.57 -3.48 9.05
N THR A 276 -0.03 -2.38 8.51
CA THR A 276 -0.79 -1.12 8.45
C THR A 276 -1.71 -1.00 7.22
N ASP A 277 -1.55 -1.86 6.22
CA ASP A 277 -2.40 -1.91 5.00
C ASP A 277 -3.09 -3.27 4.84
N LEU A 278 -3.59 -3.85 5.93
CA LEU A 278 -4.41 -5.06 5.86
C LEU A 278 -5.79 -4.73 5.29
N HIS A 279 -5.99 -5.00 4.00
CA HIS A 279 -7.20 -4.66 3.24
C HIS A 279 -7.61 -5.84 2.33
N PRO A 280 -8.91 -6.01 1.97
CA PRO A 280 -9.37 -7.04 1.03
C PRO A 280 -8.61 -7.13 -0.31
N ARG A 281 -7.97 -6.04 -0.75
CA ARG A 281 -7.18 -6.00 -1.99
C ARG A 281 -5.87 -6.78 -1.87
N ASN A 282 -5.37 -6.92 -0.64
CA ASN A 282 -4.10 -7.56 -0.30
C ASN A 282 -4.32 -9.02 0.16
N VAL A 283 -5.52 -9.58 -0.03
CA VAL A 283 -5.83 -10.98 0.26
C VAL A 283 -6.36 -11.65 -0.99
N ILE A 284 -5.62 -12.63 -1.52
CA ILE A 284 -6.04 -13.44 -2.66
C ILE A 284 -6.77 -14.69 -2.18
N MET A 285 -7.93 -14.94 -2.79
CA MET A 285 -8.66 -16.19 -2.70
C MET A 285 -8.22 -17.08 -3.87
N MET A 286 -7.52 -18.17 -3.57
CA MET A 286 -7.03 -19.08 -4.62
C MET A 286 -8.17 -19.70 -5.42
N GLU A 287 -7.97 -19.82 -6.72
CA GLU A 287 -8.87 -20.57 -7.59
C GLU A 287 -8.66 -22.08 -7.38
N LYS A 288 -9.58 -22.73 -6.65
CA LYS A 288 -9.60 -24.18 -6.43
C LYS A 288 -11.03 -24.72 -6.45
N SER A 289 -11.18 -25.98 -6.84
CA SER A 289 -12.47 -26.68 -6.89
C SER A 289 -13.14 -26.81 -5.51
N SER A 290 -12.35 -26.92 -4.45
CA SER A 290 -12.81 -26.94 -3.05
C SER A 290 -12.04 -25.91 -2.23
N PHE A 291 -12.54 -24.67 -2.23
CA PHE A 291 -11.95 -23.57 -1.48
C PHE A 291 -12.09 -23.80 0.04
N ASP A 292 -10.96 -23.88 0.74
CA ASP A 292 -10.85 -23.88 2.20
C ASP A 292 -10.27 -22.53 2.67
N PRO A 293 -11.07 -21.65 3.29
CA PRO A 293 -10.61 -20.35 3.80
C PRO A 293 -9.37 -20.41 4.71
N ARG A 294 -9.11 -21.57 5.35
CA ARG A 294 -7.99 -21.73 6.29
C ARG A 294 -6.65 -21.93 5.58
N GLN A 295 -6.67 -22.36 4.32
CA GLN A 295 -5.49 -22.75 3.54
C GLN A 295 -5.36 -21.96 2.23
N ASP A 296 -6.48 -21.51 1.67
CA ASP A 296 -6.58 -20.96 0.32
C ASP A 296 -6.65 -19.43 0.28
N LEU A 297 -6.37 -18.77 1.42
CA LEU A 297 -6.14 -17.33 1.51
C LEU A 297 -4.65 -17.03 1.56
N LEU A 298 -4.19 -16.21 0.63
CA LEU A 298 -2.82 -15.72 0.59
C LEU A 298 -2.78 -14.22 0.81
N PHE A 299 -1.84 -13.78 1.61
CA PHE A 299 -1.66 -12.39 2.00
C PHE A 299 -0.48 -11.79 1.23
N LEU A 300 -0.73 -10.64 0.63
CA LEU A 300 0.20 -9.90 -0.20
C LEU A 300 0.49 -8.52 0.40
N ASP A 301 1.40 -7.82 -0.26
CA ASP A 301 1.72 -6.41 -0.02
C ASP A 301 2.09 -6.08 1.43
N PHE A 302 3.36 -6.35 1.75
CA PHE A 302 3.92 -6.06 3.07
C PHE A 302 4.67 -4.73 3.11
N ALA A 303 4.48 -3.84 2.13
CA ALA A 303 5.17 -2.54 2.07
C ALA A 303 4.86 -1.63 3.26
N GLY A 304 3.69 -1.83 3.90
CA GLY A 304 3.26 -1.13 5.11
C GLY A 304 3.59 -1.84 6.42
N ALA A 305 4.37 -2.93 6.42
CA ALA A 305 4.72 -3.64 7.65
C ALA A 305 5.51 -2.74 8.61
N LEU A 306 5.22 -2.79 9.91
CA LEU A 306 6.00 -2.14 10.96
C LEU A 306 6.57 -3.20 11.90
N PHE A 307 7.89 -3.18 12.08
CA PHE A 307 8.61 -4.10 12.94
C PHE A 307 8.72 -3.50 14.35
N GLY A 308 8.42 -4.30 15.38
CA GLY A 308 8.23 -3.82 16.76
C GLY A 308 6.83 -3.24 17.03
N ARG A 309 5.84 -3.49 16.15
CA ARG A 309 4.44 -3.04 16.26
C ARG A 309 4.22 -1.52 16.36
N ARG A 310 5.25 -0.70 16.07
CA ARG A 310 5.16 0.75 16.13
C ARG A 310 6.05 1.43 15.10
N ARG A 311 5.86 2.75 15.02
CA ARG A 311 6.76 3.68 14.34
C ARG A 311 8.03 3.91 15.16
N ASP A 312 9.10 4.32 14.50
CA ASP A 312 10.40 4.69 15.07
C ASP A 312 10.43 6.13 15.59
N ASP A 313 9.27 6.72 15.84
CA ASP A 313 9.17 8.06 16.42
C ASP A 313 9.90 8.12 17.77
N PRO A 314 10.70 9.18 18.05
CA PRO A 314 11.29 9.36 19.36
C PRO A 314 10.17 9.44 20.41
N VAL A 315 10.17 8.46 21.29
CA VAL A 315 9.06 8.19 22.20
C VAL A 315 9.13 9.16 23.39
N THR A 316 8.06 9.90 23.65
CA THR A 316 7.93 10.72 24.88
C THR A 316 7.41 9.92 26.08
N ILE A 317 6.74 8.78 25.83
CA ILE A 317 6.19 7.87 26.86
C ILE A 317 6.41 6.43 26.38
N GLU A 318 7.24 5.66 27.08
CA GLU A 318 7.45 4.23 26.78
C GLU A 318 6.13 3.47 26.92
N SER A 319 5.48 3.17 25.79
CA SER A 319 4.36 2.24 25.75
C SER A 319 4.89 0.81 25.79
N ASN A 320 4.42 0.02 26.75
CA ASN A 320 4.69 -1.42 26.79
C ASN A 320 3.86 -2.09 25.69
N LEU A 321 4.47 -2.32 24.52
CA LEU A 321 3.81 -2.98 23.39
C LEU A 321 3.77 -4.51 23.52
N PHE A 322 4.25 -5.04 24.65
CA PHE A 322 4.28 -6.47 24.95
C PHE A 322 4.94 -7.28 23.82
N LEU A 323 6.12 -6.83 23.38
CA LEU A 323 6.85 -7.46 22.28
C LEU A 323 7.11 -8.95 22.57
N GLY A 324 7.01 -9.77 21.54
CA GLY A 324 7.11 -11.23 21.61
C GLY A 324 5.97 -11.93 22.34
N ARG A 325 4.92 -11.21 22.77
CA ARG A 325 3.74 -11.79 23.41
C ARG A 325 2.54 -11.80 22.49
N TYR A 326 1.76 -12.87 22.54
CA TYR A 326 0.46 -12.93 21.92
C TYR A 326 -0.50 -11.91 22.57
N ILE A 327 -1.17 -11.10 21.74
CA ILE A 327 -2.22 -10.19 22.18
C ILE A 327 -3.55 -10.63 21.55
N SER A 328 -4.51 -10.95 22.42
CA SER A 328 -5.83 -11.44 22.03
C SER A 328 -6.51 -10.52 21.00
N PRO A 329 -7.11 -11.07 19.93
CA PRO A 329 -7.94 -10.32 18.99
C PRO A 329 -9.06 -9.53 19.67
N LEU A 330 -9.56 -10.00 20.82
CA LEU A 330 -10.56 -9.30 21.63
C LEU A 330 -10.15 -7.86 22.00
N LEU A 331 -8.85 -7.59 22.14
CA LEU A 331 -8.32 -6.25 22.45
C LEU A 331 -8.00 -5.42 21.19
N ARG A 332 -7.69 -6.08 20.07
CA ARG A 332 -7.13 -5.41 18.88
C ARG A 332 -8.15 -5.21 17.77
N TRP A 333 -8.97 -6.22 17.50
CA TRP A 333 -9.91 -6.26 16.37
C TRP A 333 -11.25 -5.57 16.70
N ASN A 334 -11.17 -4.27 16.96
CA ASN A 334 -12.34 -3.42 17.16
C ASN A 334 -13.07 -3.12 15.84
N LYS A 335 -14.20 -2.39 15.93
CA LYS A 335 -15.01 -2.01 14.76
C LYS A 335 -14.21 -1.27 13.68
N THR A 336 -13.23 -0.45 14.07
CA THR A 336 -12.41 0.32 13.10
C THR A 336 -11.55 -0.59 12.23
N MET A 337 -10.96 -1.65 12.81
CA MET A 337 -10.23 -2.65 12.01
C MET A 337 -11.20 -3.44 11.12
N ALA A 338 -12.35 -3.84 11.66
CA ALA A 338 -13.37 -4.56 10.91
C ALA A 338 -13.95 -3.75 9.73
N MET A 339 -14.00 -2.42 9.83
CA MET A 339 -14.53 -1.54 8.78
C MET A 339 -13.82 -1.69 7.43
N GLN A 340 -12.55 -2.08 7.41
CA GLN A 340 -11.82 -2.36 6.16
C GLN A 340 -12.40 -3.55 5.39
N PHE A 341 -13.21 -4.39 6.06
CA PHE A 341 -13.82 -5.60 5.53
C PHE A 341 -15.36 -5.55 5.58
N ASN A 342 -15.97 -4.36 5.64
CA ASN A 342 -17.42 -4.21 5.79
C ASN A 342 -18.23 -4.99 4.74
N ASP A 343 -17.77 -5.04 3.48
CA ASP A 343 -18.47 -5.78 2.42
C ASP A 343 -18.55 -7.29 2.71
N TRP A 344 -17.65 -7.81 3.57
CA TRP A 344 -17.61 -9.21 3.97
C TRP A 344 -18.41 -9.51 5.24
N ILE A 345 -18.84 -8.49 6.00
CA ILE A 345 -19.43 -8.63 7.33
C ILE A 345 -20.88 -8.12 7.32
N ASP A 346 -21.85 -9.04 7.42
CA ASP A 346 -23.29 -8.72 7.53
C ASP A 346 -23.92 -9.21 8.85
N TRP A 347 -23.09 -9.45 9.86
CA TRP A 347 -23.49 -9.89 11.20
C TRP A 347 -22.97 -8.93 12.27
N ASP A 348 -23.49 -9.06 13.48
CA ASP A 348 -23.02 -8.28 14.61
C ASP A 348 -21.57 -8.65 14.95
N TRP A 349 -20.64 -7.76 14.59
CA TRP A 349 -19.20 -8.00 14.73
C TRP A 349 -18.77 -8.31 16.16
N GLN A 350 -19.24 -7.48 17.12
CA GLN A 350 -18.77 -7.54 18.50
C GLN A 350 -19.17 -8.85 19.20
N PRO A 351 -20.46 -9.29 19.18
CA PRO A 351 -20.82 -10.59 19.72
C PRO A 351 -20.10 -11.76 19.04
N TRP A 352 -19.89 -11.67 17.72
CA TRP A 352 -19.22 -12.74 16.98
C TRP A 352 -17.75 -12.89 17.38
N ILE A 353 -16.99 -11.79 17.43
CA ILE A 353 -15.57 -11.86 17.80
C ILE A 353 -15.38 -12.31 19.26
N GLU A 354 -16.26 -11.85 20.16
CA GLU A 354 -16.28 -12.28 21.57
C GLU A 354 -16.53 -13.77 21.69
N ALA A 355 -17.50 -14.32 20.94
CA ALA A 355 -17.77 -15.75 20.95
C ALA A 355 -16.62 -16.57 20.34
N GLU A 356 -16.10 -16.14 19.19
CA GLU A 356 -15.06 -16.87 18.45
C GLU A 356 -13.73 -16.91 19.20
N TYR A 357 -13.35 -15.80 19.82
CA TYR A 357 -12.08 -15.65 20.54
C TYR A 357 -12.26 -15.67 22.07
N ALA A 358 -13.41 -16.13 22.59
CA ALA A 358 -13.62 -16.28 24.05
C ALA A 358 -12.51 -17.08 24.72
N HIS A 359 -11.97 -18.09 24.02
CA HIS A 359 -10.90 -18.96 24.50
C HIS A 359 -9.58 -18.22 24.76
N THR A 360 -9.36 -17.03 24.18
CA THR A 360 -8.16 -16.20 24.41
C THR A 360 -8.37 -15.17 25.51
N ALA A 361 -9.56 -15.08 26.11
CA ALA A 361 -9.83 -14.11 27.18
C ALA A 361 -8.91 -14.32 28.40
N ALA A 362 -8.58 -15.57 28.72
CA ALA A 362 -7.70 -15.91 29.83
C ALA A 362 -6.23 -15.44 29.63
N THR A 363 -5.83 -15.08 28.40
CA THR A 363 -4.47 -14.57 28.14
C THR A 363 -4.37 -13.05 28.31
N ILE A 364 -5.49 -12.36 28.54
CA ILE A 364 -5.53 -10.90 28.70
C ILE A 364 -5.14 -10.53 30.12
N THR A 365 -4.08 -9.75 30.28
CA THR A 365 -3.69 -9.18 31.58
C THR A 365 -4.31 -7.79 31.78
N PRO A 366 -4.45 -7.31 33.03
CA PRO A 366 -4.91 -5.94 33.30
C PRO A 366 -4.09 -4.89 32.57
N GLU A 367 -2.76 -5.04 32.50
CA GLU A 367 -1.88 -4.09 31.81
C GLU A 367 -2.11 -4.09 30.29
N MET A 368 -2.40 -5.26 29.71
CA MET A 368 -2.80 -5.33 28.30
C MET A 368 -4.13 -4.63 28.07
N GLN A 369 -5.09 -4.80 28.98
CA GLN A 369 -6.38 -4.15 28.87
C GLN A 369 -6.24 -2.62 28.94
N ASP A 370 -5.46 -2.10 29.89
CA ASP A 370 -5.19 -0.66 30.04
C ASP A 370 -4.47 -0.05 28.83
N THR A 371 -3.68 -0.84 28.10
CA THR A 371 -2.92 -0.38 26.93
C THR A 371 -3.78 -0.32 25.66
N TYR A 372 -4.77 -1.20 25.52
CA TYR A 372 -5.54 -1.37 24.27
C TYR A 372 -7.00 -0.91 24.36
N CYS A 373 -7.56 -0.66 25.56
CA CYS A 373 -8.96 -0.28 25.77
C CYS A 373 -9.17 1.21 26.10
#